data_AF-A0A1Z4LTC2-F1
#
_entry.id   AF-A0A1Z4LTC2-F1
#
_cell.length_a   1.000
_cell.length_b   1.000
_cell.length_c   1.000
_cell.angle_alpha   90.00
_cell.angle_beta   90.00
_cell.angle_gamma   90.00
#
_symmetry.space_group_name_H-M   'P 1'
#
loop_
_entity.id
_entity.type
_entity.pdbx_description
1 polymer ?
#
loop_
_entity_poly.entity_id
_entity_poly.type
_entity_poly.pdbx_seq_one_letter_code
_entity_poly.pdbx_strand_id
1 'polypeptide(L)'
;MCGLLAKNNFQDFNWDVFKERFVSDFGKVEEKRYSLEQLLEFAYRKFGKTKEDLVVLNELSWQRRREYAARVNASVNPQMKAEN
;
A
#
# COMPACT_ATOMS: atom_id res chain seq x y z
N MET A 1 -12.49 23.57 7.04
CA MET A 1 -11.05 23.78 7.34
C MET A 1 -10.51 22.45 7.87
N CYS A 2 -9.90 21.63 7.01
CA CYS A 2 -9.46 20.27 7.37
C CYS A 2 -8.12 20.35 8.11
N GLY A 3 -8.18 20.39 9.44
CA GLY A 3 -7.03 20.37 10.32
C GLY A 3 -6.64 18.93 10.67
N LEU A 4 -5.84 18.29 9.82
CA LEU A 4 -5.06 17.10 10.15
C LEU A 4 -3.65 17.24 9.56
N LEU A 5 -3.04 18.41 9.79
CA LEU A 5 -1.58 18.52 9.80
C LEU A 5 -1.11 17.94 11.14
N ALA A 6 -1.12 16.61 11.25
CA ALA A 6 -0.38 15.93 12.31
C ALA A 6 1.11 16.10 12.02
N LYS A 7 1.68 17.23 12.46
CA LYS A 7 3.11 17.36 12.74
C LYS A 7 3.40 16.47 13.94
N ASN A 8 3.61 15.18 13.75
CA ASN A 8 4.01 14.26 14.81
C ASN A 8 5.10 13.32 14.29
N ASN A 9 6.17 13.22 15.07
CA ASN A 9 7.28 12.29 14.95
C ASN A 9 6.88 11.01 14.21
N PHE A 10 7.50 10.77 13.07
CA PHE A 10 7.44 9.48 12.37
C PHE A 10 8.06 8.44 13.31
N GLN A 11 7.27 7.87 14.22
CA GLN A 11 7.58 6.57 14.79
C GLN A 11 7.74 5.63 13.61
N ASP A 12 8.82 4.84 13.59
CA ASP A 12 9.10 3.88 12.53
C ASP A 12 7.84 3.07 12.21
N PHE A 13 7.30 3.25 11.01
CA PHE A 13 6.10 2.55 10.58
C PHE A 13 6.41 1.06 10.50
N ASN A 14 5.83 0.28 11.41
CA ASN A 14 6.01 -1.17 11.45
C ASN A 14 4.98 -1.86 10.56
N TRP A 15 5.46 -2.44 9.46
CA TRP A 15 4.64 -3.15 8.49
C TRP A 15 3.93 -4.38 9.07
N ASP A 16 4.55 -5.08 10.01
CA ASP A 16 4.00 -6.32 10.55
C ASP A 16 2.86 -6.03 11.52
N VAL A 17 3.03 -5.03 12.39
CA VAL A 17 1.95 -4.54 13.28
C VAL A 17 0.75 -4.05 12.47
N PHE A 18 0.99 -3.32 11.38
CA PHE A 18 -0.09 -2.88 10.50
C PHE A 18 -0.82 -4.06 9.87
N LYS A 19 -0.10 -5.07 9.34
CA LYS A 19 -0.72 -6.25 8.73
C LYS A 19 -1.54 -7.05 9.74
N GLU A 20 -1.03 -7.25 10.94
CA GLU A 20 -1.76 -7.95 12.01
C GLU A 20 -3.08 -7.25 12.34
N ARG A 21 -3.05 -5.92 12.53
CA ARG A 21 -4.28 -5.14 12.74
C ARG A 21 -5.21 -5.20 11.55
N PHE A 22 -4.68 -5.08 10.34
CA PHE A 22 -5.50 -5.14 9.14
C PHE A 22 -6.25 -6.48 9.03
N VAL A 23 -5.56 -7.61 9.27
CA VAL A 23 -6.19 -8.93 9.28
C VAL A 23 -7.18 -9.05 10.44
N SER A 24 -6.84 -8.53 11.61
CA SER A 24 -7.72 -8.49 12.78
C SER A 24 -9.01 -7.71 12.51
N ASP A 25 -8.96 -6.63 11.74
CA ASP A 25 -10.12 -5.78 11.48
C ASP A 25 -10.92 -6.27 10.26
N PHE A 26 -10.25 -6.53 9.13
CA PHE A 26 -10.87 -6.82 7.83
C PHE A 26 -10.97 -8.31 7.49
N GLY A 27 -10.29 -9.18 8.23
CA GLY A 27 -10.20 -10.61 7.94
C GLY A 27 -9.13 -10.96 6.91
N LYS A 28 -9.13 -12.22 6.49
CA LYS A 28 -8.23 -12.75 5.45
C LYS A 28 -8.95 -12.81 4.10
N VAL A 29 -8.20 -13.05 3.02
CA VAL A 29 -8.80 -13.18 1.68
C VAL A 29 -9.72 -14.40 1.60
N GLU A 30 -9.36 -15.46 2.32
CA GLU A 30 -10.10 -16.71 2.43
C GLU A 30 -11.31 -16.57 3.39
N GLU A 31 -11.24 -15.64 4.33
CA GLU A 31 -12.25 -15.38 5.37
C GLU A 31 -12.68 -13.91 5.33
N LYS A 32 -13.39 -13.53 4.27
CA LYS A 32 -13.87 -12.15 4.07
C LYS A 32 -14.93 -11.81 5.11
N ARG A 33 -14.65 -10.81 5.96
CA ARG A 33 -15.61 -10.29 6.94
C ARG A 33 -16.61 -9.28 6.37
N TYR A 34 -16.24 -8.67 5.25
CA TYR A 34 -17.02 -7.62 4.61
C TYR A 34 -17.22 -7.92 3.13
N SER A 35 -18.37 -7.56 2.60
CA SER A 35 -18.63 -7.60 1.16
C SER A 35 -17.83 -6.51 0.44
N LEU A 36 -17.70 -6.63 -0.88
CA LEU A 36 -17.04 -5.62 -1.69
C LEU A 36 -17.75 -4.25 -1.56
N GLU A 37 -19.08 -4.25 -1.57
CA GLU A 37 -19.90 -3.05 -1.43
C GLU A 37 -19.65 -2.34 -0.10
N GLN A 38 -19.55 -3.10 1.00
CA GLN A 38 -19.25 -2.55 2.32
C GLN A 38 -17.86 -1.92 2.38
N LEU A 39 -16.86 -2.53 1.74
CA LEU A 39 -15.51 -1.97 1.66
C LEU A 39 -15.47 -0.70 0.81
N LEU A 40 -16.20 -0.67 -0.31
CA LEU A 40 -16.31 0.51 -1.16
C LEU A 40 -17.04 1.65 -0.45
N GLU A 41 -18.12 1.36 0.28
CA GLU A 41 -18.82 2.35 1.09
C GLU A 41 -17.90 2.91 2.19
N PHE A 42 -17.17 2.03 2.89
CA PHE A 42 -16.19 2.46 3.89
C PHE A 42 -15.12 3.36 3.30
N ALA A 43 -14.56 3.00 2.13
CA ALA A 43 -13.55 3.79 1.46
C ALA A 43 -14.06 5.18 1.08
N TYR A 44 -15.28 5.24 0.56
CA TYR A 44 -15.94 6.50 0.23
C TYR A 44 -16.20 7.35 1.48
N ARG A 45 -16.79 6.78 2.53
CA ARG A 45 -17.14 7.51 3.76
C ARG A 45 -15.93 7.98 4.55
N LYS A 46 -14.88 7.17 4.62
CA LYS A 46 -13.70 7.45 5.45
C LYS A 46 -12.66 8.31 4.74
N PHE A 47 -12.47 8.09 3.43
CA PHE A 47 -11.39 8.69 2.66
C PHE A 47 -11.86 9.53 1.47
N GLY A 48 -13.16 9.56 1.18
CA GLY A 48 -13.71 10.25 0.01
C GLY A 48 -13.20 9.64 -1.30
N LYS A 49 -13.03 8.31 -1.35
CA LYS A 49 -12.49 7.59 -2.52
C LYS A 49 -13.56 6.77 -3.21
N THR A 50 -13.68 6.94 -4.52
CA THR A 50 -14.55 6.08 -5.36
C THR A 50 -13.82 4.80 -5.76
N LYS A 51 -14.52 3.87 -6.41
CA LYS A 51 -13.90 2.67 -6.97
C LYS A 51 -12.79 3.02 -7.97
N GLU A 52 -13.03 4.02 -8.82
CA GLU A 52 -12.09 4.48 -9.85
C GLU A 52 -10.82 5.04 -9.19
N ASP A 53 -10.97 5.85 -8.13
CA ASP A 53 -9.82 6.33 -7.36
C ASP A 53 -8.98 5.18 -6.78
N LEU A 54 -9.65 4.15 -6.24
CA LEU A 54 -8.97 2.98 -5.67
C LEU A 54 -8.22 2.18 -6.74
N VAL A 55 -8.76 2.07 -7.95
CA VAL A 55 -8.08 1.42 -9.09
C VAL A 55 -6.81 2.18 -9.45
N VAL A 56 -6.90 3.50 -9.61
CA VAL A 56 -5.73 4.36 -9.93
C VAL A 56 -4.66 4.24 -8.84
N LEU A 57 -5.05 4.27 -7.56
CA LEU A 57 -4.11 4.12 -6.44
C LEU A 57 -3.43 2.75 -6.43
N ASN A 58 -4.17 1.69 -6.77
CA ASN A 58 -3.61 0.34 -6.88
C ASN A 58 -2.59 0.26 -8.03
N GLU A 59 -2.90 0.81 -9.20
CA GLU A 59 -1.98 0.84 -10.35
C GLU A 59 -0.68 1.57 -10.03
N LEU A 60 -0.78 2.77 -9.43
CA LEU A 60 0.38 3.54 -8.99
C LEU A 60 1.23 2.78 -7.95
N SER A 61 0.58 2.03 -7.06
CA SER A 61 1.27 1.22 -6.05
C SER A 61 2.04 0.07 -6.71
N TRP A 62 1.45 -0.60 -7.70
CA TRP A 62 2.14 -1.64 -8.46
C TRP A 62 3.27 -1.11 -9.33
N GLN A 63 3.09 0.07 -9.93
CA GLN A 63 4.16 0.74 -10.66
C GLN A 63 5.38 1.00 -9.76
N ARG A 64 5.17 1.58 -8.57
CA ARG A 64 6.26 1.82 -7.61
C ARG A 64 6.95 0.53 -7.18
N ARG A 65 6.21 -0.56 -6.99
CA ARG A 65 6.80 -1.88 -6.67
C ARG A 65 7.67 -2.41 -7.81
N ARG A 66 7.24 -2.27 -9.06
CA ARG A 66 8.04 -2.65 -10.24
C ARG A 66 9.31 -1.81 -10.35
N GLU A 67 9.20 -0.50 -10.17
CA GLU A 67 10.35 0.41 -10.18
C GLU A 67 11.35 0.08 -9.07
N TYR A 68 10.86 -0.21 -7.86
CA TYR A 68 11.71 -0.64 -6.75
C TYR A 68 12.40 -1.97 -7.05
N ALA A 69 11.67 -2.97 -7.53
CA ALA A 69 12.25 -4.26 -7.91
C ALA A 69 13.33 -4.10 -9.00
N ALA A 70 13.08 -3.25 -10.00
CA ALA A 70 14.06 -2.94 -11.04
C ALA A 70 15.33 -2.29 -10.46
N ARG A 71 15.18 -1.33 -9.53
CA ARG A 71 16.31 -0.67 -8.86
C ARG A 71 17.11 -1.64 -7.99
N VAL A 72 16.44 -2.46 -7.18
CA VAL A 72 17.09 -3.46 -6.33
C VAL A 72 17.85 -4.47 -7.20
N ASN A 73 17.23 -4.99 -8.25
CA ASN A 73 17.89 -5.92 -9.18
C ASN A 73 19.07 -5.27 -9.91
N ALA A 74 18.98 -3.99 -10.28
CA ALA A 74 20.10 -3.25 -10.88
C ALA A 74 21.24 -3.01 -9.87
N SER A 75 20.93 -2.74 -8.59
CA SER A 75 21.93 -2.58 -7.53
C SER A 75 22.61 -3.87 -7.09
N VAL A 76 21.96 -5.02 -7.29
CA VAL A 76 22.53 -6.35 -7.00
C VAL A 76 23.50 -6.81 -8.10
N ASN A 77 23.56 -6.11 -9.25
CA ASN A 77 24.44 -6.49 -10.35
C ASN A 77 25.39 -5.38 -10.89
N PRO A 78 26.33 -4.82 -10.09
CA PRO A 78 27.36 -3.90 -10.61
C PRO A 78 28.66 -4.60 -11.04
N GLN A 79 28.87 -5.88 -10.73
CA GLN A 79 30.20 -6.53 -10.84
C GLN A 79 30.41 -7.51 -12.02
N MET A 80 29.46 -7.64 -12.96
CA MET A 80 29.64 -8.50 -14.15
C MET A 80 29.59 -7.73 -15.48
N LYS A 81 30.02 -6.46 -15.49
CA LYS A 81 30.02 -5.60 -16.70
C LYS A 81 31.39 -5.03 -17.05
N ALA A 82 32.47 -5.61 -16.51
CA ALA A 82 33.84 -5.28 -16.87
C ALA A 82 34.58 -6.58 -17.20
N GLU A 83 34.32 -7.14 -18.37
CA GLU A 83 35.21 -8.07 -19.09
C GLU A 83 34.55 -8.43 -20.43
N ASN A 84 34.94 -7.69 -21.47
CA ASN A 84 35.14 -8.18 -22.83
C ASN A 84 35.99 -7.15 -23.61
#